data_AF-A0A955P208-F1
#
_entry.id   AF-A0A955P208-F1
#
_cell.length_a   1.000
_cell.length_b   1.000
_cell.length_c   1.000
_cell.angle_alpha   90.00
_cell.angle_beta   90.00
_cell.angle_gamma   90.00
#
_symmetry.space_group_name_H-M   'P 1'
#
loop_
_entity.id
_entity.type
_entity.pdbx_description
1 polymer ?
#
loop_
_entity_poly.entity_id
_entity_poly.type
_entity_poly.pdbx_seq_one_letter_code
_entity_poly.pdbx_strand_id
1 'polypeptide(L)'
;LGYLLWGEYPSFGVDYSNPATDEPIIREWQELLDRDRNHPSIVGWCPFNETPPEAGRVQRIVVDLTRELEPTRPVIETSGWTHTHPHPEVLDAHDYNQDPESFKSKWDSFFHSVPELPSKYGVGAGAHLRIPFFVSEFGGIGWNISEGWGYGNTPESLDAFYARFEGLVEALLFNPNFFGYCYTQLTNIEQEQNGVFTYDREPKFDAEKLHAIQTQTAAFEKDPVLVVEKPESVEWKVVVEPAHDQGPGTEWRYTTDNPAEGWERPGFDDKQWKTSQAGFGDRGKKLLSTRWDTEDIWLRREFEVQDVSFERAAALIFYDNKTEVYVNGELIWEKGSWNNAYEVFDVTEALKGKLKEGTNTIAVHTHQDEGGQYIDVGLFLGR
;
A
#
# COMPACT_ATOMS: atom_id res chain seq x y z
N LEU A 1 35.78 -7.07 3.46
CA LEU A 1 35.07 -5.82 3.10
C LEU A 1 33.83 -5.60 3.96
N GLY A 2 33.13 -6.66 4.39
CA GLY A 2 32.05 -6.52 5.39
C GLY A 2 30.72 -6.01 4.82
N TYR A 3 30.53 -6.11 3.49
CA TYR A 3 29.24 -5.81 2.86
C TYR A 3 28.21 -6.89 3.17
N LEU A 4 27.01 -6.45 3.54
CA LEU A 4 25.85 -7.31 3.70
C LEU A 4 25.14 -7.43 2.35
N LEU A 5 24.61 -8.62 2.06
CA LEU A 5 23.99 -8.98 0.79
C LEU A 5 22.66 -9.71 1.03
N TRP A 6 21.70 -9.47 0.15
CA TRP A 6 20.56 -10.35 -0.06
C TRP A 6 20.91 -11.36 -1.16
N GLY A 7 20.60 -12.63 -0.94
CA GLY A 7 20.77 -13.67 -1.95
C GLY A 7 19.53 -13.76 -2.83
N GLU A 8 19.66 -13.39 -4.11
CA GLU A 8 18.53 -13.24 -5.03
C GLU A 8 18.55 -14.19 -6.22
N TYR A 9 17.37 -14.49 -6.76
CA TYR A 9 17.19 -15.29 -7.98
C TYR A 9 16.72 -14.41 -9.16
N PRO A 10 17.26 -14.63 -10.38
CA PRO A 10 16.92 -13.83 -11.58
C PRO A 10 15.51 -14.15 -12.10
N SER A 11 14.50 -13.63 -11.41
CA SER A 11 13.07 -13.91 -11.63
C SER A 11 12.37 -12.94 -12.59
N PHE A 12 13.08 -11.92 -13.10
CA PHE A 12 12.50 -10.91 -13.97
C PHE A 12 12.03 -11.49 -15.30
N GLY A 13 10.80 -11.16 -15.71
CA GLY A 13 10.23 -11.58 -17.00
C GLY A 13 9.67 -13.00 -17.04
N VAL A 14 9.58 -13.69 -15.90
CA VAL A 14 8.94 -15.02 -15.81
C VAL A 14 7.42 -14.92 -16.01
N ASP A 15 6.86 -15.82 -16.81
CA ASP A 15 5.41 -16.01 -16.94
C ASP A 15 4.88 -16.97 -15.87
N TYR A 16 4.39 -16.41 -14.76
CA TYR A 16 3.82 -17.17 -13.64
C TYR A 16 2.44 -17.78 -13.93
N SER A 17 1.82 -17.44 -15.05
CA SER A 17 0.58 -18.09 -15.49
C SER A 17 0.83 -19.49 -16.08
N ASN A 18 2.07 -19.78 -16.47
CA ASN A 18 2.50 -21.05 -17.01
C ASN A 18 3.14 -21.95 -15.93
N PRO A 19 2.47 -23.01 -15.44
CA PRO A 19 3.00 -23.86 -14.36
C PRO A 19 4.31 -24.59 -14.70
N ALA A 20 4.70 -24.65 -15.98
CA ALA A 20 5.96 -25.25 -16.40
C ALA A 20 7.20 -24.43 -15.94
N THR A 21 7.01 -23.19 -15.49
CA THR A 21 8.10 -22.35 -14.96
C THR A 21 8.46 -22.70 -13.51
N ASP A 22 7.56 -23.32 -12.75
CA ASP A 22 7.77 -23.66 -11.34
C ASP A 22 8.98 -24.58 -11.11
N GLU A 23 9.08 -25.69 -11.86
CA GLU A 23 10.12 -26.70 -11.62
C GLU A 23 11.54 -26.13 -11.85
N PRO A 24 11.83 -25.43 -12.97
CA PRO A 24 13.11 -24.75 -13.14
C PRO A 24 13.45 -23.81 -11.99
N ILE A 25 12.51 -22.97 -11.58
CA ILE A 25 12.70 -21.99 -10.50
C ILE A 25 13.04 -22.70 -9.19
N ILE A 26 12.25 -23.69 -8.79
CA ILE A 26 12.46 -24.43 -7.54
C ILE A 26 13.83 -25.12 -7.55
N ARG A 27 14.17 -25.80 -8.65
CA ARG A 27 15.45 -26.52 -8.76
C ARG A 27 16.64 -25.57 -8.70
N GLU A 28 16.63 -24.52 -9.51
CA GLU A 28 17.75 -23.57 -9.58
C GLU A 28 17.89 -22.76 -8.29
N TRP A 29 16.78 -22.47 -7.60
CA TRP A 29 16.82 -21.88 -6.27
C TRP A 29 17.49 -22.80 -5.24
N GLN A 30 17.19 -24.10 -5.24
CA GLN A 30 17.88 -25.07 -4.38
C GLN A 30 19.38 -25.12 -4.65
N GLU A 31 19.78 -25.09 -5.92
CA GLU A 31 21.20 -25.03 -6.31
C GLU A 31 21.87 -23.76 -5.80
N LEU A 32 21.18 -22.61 -5.88
CA LEU A 32 21.65 -21.32 -5.35
C LEU A 32 21.85 -21.40 -3.83
N LEU A 33 20.87 -21.91 -3.09
CA LEU A 33 20.98 -22.06 -1.63
C LEU A 33 22.15 -22.96 -1.24
N ASP A 34 22.31 -24.13 -1.87
CA ASP A 34 23.41 -25.04 -1.51
C ASP A 34 24.79 -24.44 -1.82
N ARG A 35 24.89 -23.72 -2.95
CA ARG A 35 26.12 -23.01 -3.35
C ARG A 35 26.47 -21.89 -2.38
N ASP A 36 25.48 -21.10 -1.96
CA ASP A 36 25.73 -19.78 -1.36
C ASP A 36 25.54 -19.72 0.16
N ARG A 37 24.86 -20.68 0.81
CA ARG A 37 24.53 -20.66 2.26
C ARG A 37 25.71 -20.46 3.22
N ASN A 38 26.93 -20.83 2.81
CA ASN A 38 28.14 -20.69 3.64
C ASN A 38 28.76 -19.29 3.58
N HIS A 39 28.19 -18.33 2.84
CA HIS A 39 28.68 -16.96 2.78
C HIS A 39 28.12 -16.13 3.95
N PRO A 40 28.97 -15.60 4.85
CA PRO A 40 28.51 -14.81 5.99
C PRO A 40 28.04 -13.41 5.60
N SER A 41 28.35 -12.95 4.38
CA SER A 41 27.84 -11.69 3.84
C SER A 41 26.36 -11.77 3.48
N ILE A 42 25.83 -12.95 3.17
CA ILE A 42 24.40 -13.13 2.90
C ILE A 42 23.68 -13.09 4.24
N VAL A 43 22.79 -12.12 4.41
CA VAL A 43 22.02 -11.90 5.65
C VAL A 43 20.56 -12.32 5.53
N GLY A 44 20.10 -12.59 4.31
CA GLY A 44 18.76 -13.09 4.02
C GLY A 44 18.63 -13.47 2.54
N TRP A 45 17.49 -14.06 2.21
CA TRP A 45 17.19 -14.59 0.88
C TRP A 45 15.97 -13.89 0.27
N CYS A 46 16.00 -13.62 -1.04
CA CYS A 46 14.87 -13.07 -1.78
C CYS A 46 14.72 -13.78 -3.14
N PRO A 47 13.87 -14.81 -3.26
CA PRO A 47 13.78 -15.61 -4.47
C PRO A 47 13.06 -14.93 -5.63
N PHE A 48 12.35 -13.81 -5.40
CA PHE A 48 11.55 -13.16 -6.41
C PHE A 48 11.68 -11.64 -6.36
N ASN A 49 11.54 -10.99 -7.51
CA ASN A 49 11.50 -9.53 -7.64
C ASN A 49 10.28 -9.10 -8.45
N GLU A 50 9.53 -8.13 -7.94
CA GLU A 50 8.36 -7.50 -8.57
C GLU A 50 7.34 -8.47 -9.16
N THR A 51 6.97 -9.50 -8.40
CA THR A 51 6.10 -10.55 -8.93
C THR A 51 4.60 -10.27 -8.74
N PRO A 52 3.76 -10.69 -9.72
CA PRO A 52 2.32 -10.46 -9.67
C PRO A 52 1.61 -11.49 -8.79
N PRO A 53 0.33 -11.28 -8.42
CA PRO A 53 -0.41 -12.20 -7.55
C PRO A 53 -0.44 -13.66 -8.01
N GLU A 54 -0.36 -13.91 -9.33
CA GLU A 54 -0.30 -15.24 -9.95
C GLU A 54 0.92 -16.05 -9.47
N ALA A 55 2.03 -15.37 -9.15
CA ALA A 55 3.23 -16.00 -8.61
C ALA A 55 3.03 -16.56 -7.19
N GLY A 56 1.94 -16.19 -6.49
CA GLY A 56 1.80 -16.48 -5.08
C GLY A 56 1.86 -17.96 -4.71
N ARG A 57 1.46 -18.86 -5.62
CA ARG A 57 1.63 -20.32 -5.40
C ARG A 57 3.11 -20.70 -5.34
N VAL A 58 3.93 -20.26 -6.30
CA VAL A 58 5.35 -20.61 -6.36
C VAL A 58 6.16 -19.86 -5.29
N GLN A 59 5.82 -18.59 -5.01
CA GLN A 59 6.38 -17.83 -3.88
C GLN A 59 6.28 -18.64 -2.58
N ARG A 60 5.07 -19.10 -2.21
CA ARG A 60 4.87 -19.86 -0.98
C ARG A 60 5.67 -21.15 -0.93
N ILE A 61 5.68 -21.92 -2.03
CA ILE A 61 6.46 -23.16 -2.13
C ILE A 61 7.95 -22.90 -1.91
N VAL A 62 8.49 -21.88 -2.57
CA VAL A 62 9.93 -21.56 -2.51
C VAL A 62 10.29 -21.00 -1.13
N VAL A 63 9.45 -20.18 -0.50
CA VAL A 63 9.68 -19.68 0.87
C VAL A 63 9.71 -20.84 1.87
N ASP A 64 8.69 -21.71 1.85
CA ASP A 64 8.63 -22.87 2.76
C ASP A 64 9.82 -23.81 2.54
N LEU A 65 10.19 -24.06 1.28
CA LEU A 65 11.38 -24.84 0.93
C LEU A 65 12.67 -24.19 1.45
N THR A 66 12.80 -22.88 1.32
CA THR A 66 13.98 -22.13 1.81
C THR A 66 14.12 -22.29 3.31
N ARG A 67 13.03 -22.19 4.07
CA ARG A 67 13.03 -22.38 5.52
C ARG A 67 13.45 -23.78 5.94
N GLU A 68 13.06 -24.80 5.17
CA GLU A 68 13.48 -26.18 5.44
C GLU A 68 14.97 -26.42 5.12
N LEU A 69 15.49 -25.82 4.06
CA LEU A 69 16.88 -26.02 3.61
C LEU A 69 17.90 -25.10 4.30
N GLU A 70 17.46 -23.91 4.70
CA GLU A 70 18.28 -22.83 5.26
C GLU A 70 17.52 -22.09 6.38
N PRO A 71 17.30 -22.73 7.54
CA PRO A 71 16.44 -22.20 8.61
C PRO A 71 17.07 -21.04 9.40
N THR A 72 18.26 -20.56 9.03
CA THR A 72 19.03 -19.63 9.88
C THR A 72 18.92 -18.17 9.48
N ARG A 73 18.45 -17.87 8.27
CA ARG A 73 18.31 -16.50 7.76
C ARG A 73 16.88 -16.21 7.32
N PRO A 74 16.42 -14.96 7.44
CA PRO A 74 15.10 -14.56 6.99
C PRO A 74 14.95 -14.63 5.47
N VAL A 75 13.70 -14.79 5.03
CA VAL A 75 13.31 -14.79 3.62
C VAL A 75 12.34 -13.64 3.37
N ILE A 76 12.64 -12.82 2.36
CA ILE A 76 11.68 -11.93 1.69
C ILE A 76 11.13 -12.73 0.53
N GLU A 77 9.84 -13.02 0.48
CA GLU A 77 9.26 -13.84 -0.58
C GLU A 77 9.41 -13.23 -1.97
N THR A 78 9.05 -11.96 -2.13
CA THR A 78 9.28 -11.17 -3.33
C THR A 78 9.69 -9.77 -2.91
N SER A 79 10.70 -9.19 -3.55
CA SER A 79 11.01 -7.77 -3.37
C SER A 79 10.00 -6.94 -4.16
N GLY A 80 9.30 -6.04 -3.49
CA GLY A 80 8.28 -5.19 -4.10
C GLY A 80 7.02 -5.92 -4.61
N TRP A 81 6.06 -5.13 -5.11
CA TRP A 81 4.76 -5.61 -5.62
C TRP A 81 3.93 -6.41 -4.60
N THR A 82 3.80 -7.73 -4.76
CA THR A 82 2.75 -8.54 -4.12
C THR A 82 3.32 -9.60 -3.20
N HIS A 83 3.30 -9.31 -1.91
CA HIS A 83 3.55 -10.28 -0.85
C HIS A 83 2.30 -11.18 -0.66
N THR A 84 2.45 -12.51 -0.79
CA THR A 84 1.38 -13.51 -0.71
C THR A 84 1.60 -14.61 0.34
N HIS A 85 2.72 -14.64 1.06
CA HIS A 85 2.94 -15.62 2.11
C HIS A 85 2.12 -15.24 3.37
N PRO A 86 1.37 -16.17 3.98
CA PRO A 86 0.54 -15.86 5.15
C PRO A 86 1.34 -15.50 6.42
N HIS A 87 2.62 -15.84 6.44
CA HIS A 87 3.55 -15.61 7.55
C HIS A 87 4.90 -15.08 7.03
N PRO A 88 5.00 -13.83 6.56
CA PRO A 88 6.27 -13.26 6.09
C PRO A 88 7.22 -13.03 7.26
N GLU A 89 8.53 -13.14 7.00
CA GLU A 89 9.58 -12.86 8.00
C GLU A 89 10.14 -11.44 7.87
N VAL A 90 10.17 -10.92 6.64
CA VAL A 90 10.58 -9.55 6.28
C VAL A 90 9.68 -9.12 5.12
N LEU A 91 9.31 -7.85 5.11
CA LEU A 91 8.57 -7.23 4.02
C LEU A 91 9.35 -6.05 3.47
N ASP A 92 9.04 -5.69 2.24
CA ASP A 92 9.59 -4.51 1.62
C ASP A 92 8.64 -3.86 0.63
N ALA A 93 9.11 -2.78 0.03
CA ALA A 93 8.47 -2.13 -1.09
C ALA A 93 9.46 -1.44 -2.01
N HIS A 94 9.02 -1.23 -3.24
CA HIS A 94 9.64 -0.34 -4.20
C HIS A 94 8.84 0.97 -4.25
N ASP A 95 9.52 2.11 -4.17
CA ASP A 95 8.88 3.41 -4.27
C ASP A 95 9.74 4.44 -4.98
N TYR A 96 9.32 4.77 -6.19
CA TYR A 96 10.01 5.70 -7.08
C TYR A 96 9.39 7.10 -7.08
N ASN A 97 8.55 7.43 -6.10
CA ASN A 97 8.07 8.80 -5.92
C ASN A 97 9.25 9.75 -5.64
N GLN A 98 9.41 10.75 -6.51
CA GLN A 98 10.53 11.69 -6.49
C GLN A 98 10.29 12.95 -5.66
N ASP A 99 9.10 13.10 -5.08
CA ASP A 99 8.72 14.24 -4.26
C ASP A 99 8.86 13.87 -2.77
N PRO A 100 9.83 14.45 -2.03
CA PRO A 100 10.09 14.07 -0.64
C PRO A 100 8.90 14.23 0.30
N GLU A 101 8.06 15.25 0.11
CA GLU A 101 6.92 15.52 0.99
C GLU A 101 5.85 14.43 0.85
N SER A 102 5.43 14.12 -0.38
CA SER A 102 4.44 13.08 -0.63
C SER A 102 5.00 11.67 -0.40
N PHE A 103 6.29 11.44 -0.64
CA PHE A 103 6.97 10.18 -0.29
C PHE A 103 6.93 9.95 1.22
N LYS A 104 7.33 10.95 2.02
CA LYS A 104 7.26 10.88 3.48
C LYS A 104 5.82 10.69 3.96
N SER A 105 4.88 11.48 3.43
CA SER A 105 3.46 11.41 3.82
C SER A 105 2.84 10.04 3.56
N LYS A 106 3.15 9.42 2.41
CA LYS A 106 2.71 8.05 2.09
C LYS A 106 3.19 7.04 3.13
N TRP A 107 4.48 7.05 3.45
CA TRP A 107 5.07 6.07 4.37
C TRP A 107 4.71 6.33 5.83
N ASP A 108 4.57 7.58 6.24
CA ASP A 108 3.99 7.91 7.54
C ASP A 108 2.57 7.32 7.61
N SER A 109 1.71 7.59 6.63
CA SER A 109 0.34 7.07 6.58
C SER A 109 0.28 5.53 6.57
N PHE A 110 1.19 4.87 5.84
CA PHE A 110 1.25 3.40 5.76
C PHE A 110 1.44 2.74 7.14
N PHE A 111 2.30 3.32 8.00
CA PHE A 111 2.56 2.79 9.35
C PHE A 111 1.68 3.41 10.44
N HIS A 112 1.11 4.58 10.20
CA HIS A 112 0.13 5.18 11.10
C HIS A 112 -1.20 4.45 10.97
N SER A 113 -1.30 3.34 11.71
CA SER A 113 -2.54 2.72 12.19
C SER A 113 -3.66 2.70 11.14
N VAL A 114 -3.61 1.77 10.20
CA VAL A 114 -4.85 1.27 9.61
C VAL A 114 -5.56 0.46 10.71
N PRO A 115 -6.76 0.85 11.16
CA PRO A 115 -7.58 0.03 12.04
C PRO A 115 -7.65 -1.44 11.65
N GLU A 116 -7.24 -2.34 12.56
CA GLU A 116 -7.62 -3.75 12.44
C GLU A 116 -9.13 -3.87 12.61
N LEU A 117 -9.84 -4.00 11.48
CA LEU A 117 -11.25 -4.36 11.50
C LEU A 117 -11.42 -5.86 11.77
N PRO A 118 -12.57 -6.29 12.32
CA PRO A 118 -12.88 -7.71 12.50
C PRO A 118 -12.64 -8.53 11.22
N SER A 119 -12.03 -9.71 11.35
CA SER A 119 -11.62 -10.57 10.22
C SER A 119 -12.73 -10.92 9.22
N LYS A 120 -14.00 -10.84 9.64
CA LYS A 120 -15.17 -11.06 8.77
C LYS A 120 -15.25 -10.10 7.57
N TYR A 121 -14.57 -8.95 7.64
CA TYR A 121 -14.49 -7.98 6.55
C TYR A 121 -13.43 -8.30 5.50
N GLY A 122 -12.67 -9.39 5.66
CA GLY A 122 -11.70 -9.85 4.66
C GLY A 122 -10.48 -8.94 4.49
N VAL A 123 -10.35 -7.91 5.31
CA VAL A 123 -9.15 -7.07 5.37
C VAL A 123 -8.12 -7.87 6.17
N GLY A 124 -7.11 -8.37 5.46
CA GLY A 124 -5.90 -8.87 6.11
C GLY A 124 -5.41 -7.77 7.04
N ALA A 125 -5.24 -8.11 8.31
CA ALA A 125 -4.83 -7.19 9.36
C ALA A 125 -3.66 -6.29 8.92
N GLY A 126 -3.39 -5.25 9.72
CA GLY A 126 -2.05 -4.68 9.85
C GLY A 126 -0.99 -5.70 10.32
N ALA A 127 -1.06 -6.95 9.85
CA ALA A 127 -0.06 -8.00 9.99
C ALA A 127 1.31 -7.55 9.49
N HIS A 128 1.35 -6.60 8.55
CA HIS A 128 2.57 -5.96 8.07
C HIS A 128 3.25 -5.06 9.12
N LEU A 129 2.54 -4.57 10.14
CA LEU A 129 3.06 -3.60 11.12
C LEU A 129 3.99 -4.21 12.18
N ARG A 130 4.19 -5.52 12.18
CA ARG A 130 5.13 -6.21 13.10
C ARG A 130 6.22 -6.99 12.39
N ILE A 131 6.21 -6.93 11.07
CA ILE A 131 7.19 -7.62 10.26
C ILE A 131 8.24 -6.57 9.92
N PRO A 132 9.55 -6.83 10.14
CA PRO A 132 10.61 -5.93 9.72
C PRO A 132 10.37 -5.45 8.29
N PHE A 133 10.33 -4.14 8.12
CA PHE A 133 10.03 -3.50 6.84
C PHE A 133 11.17 -2.58 6.41
N PHE A 134 11.46 -2.54 5.11
CA PHE A 134 12.38 -1.58 4.51
C PHE A 134 11.97 -1.24 3.08
N VAL A 135 12.47 -0.15 2.52
CA VAL A 135 12.25 0.17 1.11
C VAL A 135 13.45 -0.34 0.31
N SER A 136 13.29 -1.50 -0.31
CA SER A 136 14.35 -2.24 -1.02
C SER A 136 14.69 -1.65 -2.38
N GLU A 137 13.83 -0.80 -2.94
CA GLU A 137 14.16 0.05 -4.07
C GLU A 137 13.50 1.41 -3.94
N PHE A 138 14.29 2.48 -4.01
CA PHE A 138 13.77 3.84 -4.06
C PHE A 138 14.78 4.78 -4.72
N GLY A 139 14.34 6.01 -4.93
CA GLY A 139 15.18 7.02 -5.56
C GLY A 139 15.22 6.77 -7.05
N GLY A 140 16.35 6.31 -7.59
CA GLY A 140 16.47 6.16 -9.05
C GLY A 140 16.35 7.50 -9.77
N ILE A 141 16.86 8.56 -9.11
CA ILE A 141 16.75 9.95 -9.58
C ILE A 141 17.47 10.06 -10.93
N GLY A 142 16.73 10.37 -11.99
CA GLY A 142 17.33 10.59 -13.31
C GLY A 142 18.31 11.77 -13.30
N TRP A 143 19.45 11.65 -13.98
CA TRP A 143 20.46 12.72 -14.04
C TRP A 143 21.08 12.87 -15.43
N ASN A 144 20.99 14.09 -16.00
CA ASN A 144 21.56 14.45 -17.32
C ASN A 144 21.31 13.40 -18.41
N ILE A 145 20.06 12.97 -18.54
CA ILE A 145 19.66 11.88 -19.44
C ILE A 145 19.49 12.44 -20.86
N SER A 146 20.45 12.19 -21.73
CA SER A 146 20.33 12.50 -23.17
C SER A 146 19.64 11.37 -23.94
N GLU A 147 19.89 10.12 -23.55
CA GLU A 147 19.31 8.90 -24.10
C GLU A 147 19.03 7.96 -22.92
N GLY A 148 17.88 7.26 -22.94
CA GLY A 148 17.46 6.39 -21.83
C GLY A 148 16.45 7.05 -20.89
N TRP A 149 16.34 6.53 -19.67
CA TRP A 149 15.36 6.95 -18.69
C TRP A 149 15.88 6.87 -17.24
N GLY A 150 15.17 7.53 -16.34
CA GLY A 150 15.34 7.48 -14.89
C GLY A 150 14.02 7.86 -14.23
N TYR A 151 13.89 7.68 -12.92
CA TYR A 151 12.62 7.89 -12.24
C TYR A 151 12.34 9.39 -11.97
N GLY A 152 11.09 9.75 -12.23
CA GLY A 152 10.54 11.11 -12.23
C GLY A 152 11.35 12.14 -13.02
N ASN A 153 11.16 13.42 -12.68
CA ASN A 153 11.73 14.53 -13.46
C ASN A 153 13.22 14.71 -13.17
N THR A 154 14.04 14.88 -14.21
CA THR A 154 15.47 15.16 -14.04
C THR A 154 15.68 16.45 -13.23
N PRO A 155 16.46 16.44 -12.13
CA PRO A 155 16.79 17.65 -11.40
C PRO A 155 17.51 18.67 -12.28
N GLU A 156 17.21 19.96 -12.09
CA GLU A 156 17.76 21.05 -12.90
C GLU A 156 19.20 21.42 -12.52
N SER A 157 19.68 20.96 -11.37
CA SER A 157 21.01 21.27 -10.83
C SER A 157 21.49 20.19 -9.85
N LEU A 158 22.78 20.21 -9.54
CA LEU A 158 23.35 19.33 -8.51
C LEU A 158 22.70 19.58 -7.15
N ASP A 159 22.43 20.84 -6.81
CA ASP A 159 21.79 21.19 -5.54
C ASP A 159 20.35 20.65 -5.49
N ALA A 160 19.62 20.70 -6.59
CA ALA A 160 18.28 20.10 -6.69
C ALA A 160 18.32 18.57 -6.56
N PHE A 161 19.35 17.91 -7.12
CA PHE A 161 19.57 16.48 -6.94
C PHE A 161 19.83 16.16 -5.47
N TYR A 162 20.77 16.87 -4.82
CA TYR A 162 21.10 16.61 -3.41
C TYR A 162 19.92 16.88 -2.49
N ALA A 163 19.15 17.96 -2.70
CA ALA A 163 17.97 18.26 -1.91
C ALA A 163 16.90 17.15 -2.03
N ARG A 164 16.70 16.61 -3.24
CA ARG A 164 15.79 15.48 -3.44
C ARG A 164 16.31 14.20 -2.80
N PHE A 165 17.58 13.86 -3.03
CA PHE A 165 18.21 12.67 -2.46
C PHE A 165 18.16 12.72 -0.92
N GLU A 166 18.52 13.85 -0.31
CA GLU A 166 18.44 14.09 1.13
C GLU A 166 17.01 13.92 1.63
N GLY A 167 16.02 14.60 1.03
CA GLY A 167 14.63 14.50 1.46
C GLY A 167 14.06 13.08 1.37
N LEU A 168 14.39 12.32 0.32
CA LEU A 168 13.96 10.92 0.20
C LEU A 168 14.65 10.01 1.22
N VAL A 169 15.96 10.17 1.43
CA VAL A 169 16.72 9.38 2.40
C VAL A 169 16.26 9.70 3.83
N GLU A 170 16.07 10.97 4.18
CA GLU A 170 15.62 11.40 5.50
C GLU A 170 14.19 10.94 5.80
N ALA A 171 13.31 10.88 4.79
CA ALA A 171 11.97 10.31 4.95
C ALA A 171 12.01 8.84 5.44
N LEU A 172 13.01 8.07 5.01
CA LEU A 172 13.22 6.69 5.47
C LEU A 172 14.01 6.64 6.78
N LEU A 173 15.14 7.36 6.88
CA LEU A 173 15.98 7.36 8.08
C LEU A 173 15.22 7.82 9.32
N PHE A 174 14.34 8.82 9.20
CA PHE A 174 13.62 9.39 10.33
C PHE A 174 12.25 8.78 10.59
N ASN A 175 11.89 7.71 9.87
CA ASN A 175 10.71 6.92 10.17
C ASN A 175 11.14 5.65 10.96
N PRO A 176 10.66 5.47 12.21
CA PRO A 176 11.15 4.42 13.11
C PRO A 176 10.64 3.01 12.76
N ASN A 177 9.85 2.87 11.69
CA ASN A 177 9.33 1.58 11.22
C ASN A 177 10.22 0.94 10.13
N PHE A 178 11.19 1.67 9.58
CA PHE A 178 12.11 1.13 8.59
C PHE A 178 13.42 0.71 9.23
N PHE A 179 13.81 -0.55 9.06
CA PHE A 179 15.14 -1.01 9.51
C PHE A 179 16.26 -0.71 8.51
N GLY A 180 15.94 -0.26 7.30
CA GLY A 180 16.91 0.05 6.27
C GLY A 180 16.29 0.57 4.96
N TYR A 181 17.11 0.63 3.92
CA TYR A 181 16.71 0.91 2.54
C TYR A 181 17.80 0.47 1.55
N CYS A 182 17.47 0.36 0.26
CA CYS A 182 18.46 0.21 -0.81
C CYS A 182 18.16 1.19 -1.96
N TYR A 183 19.14 2.04 -2.29
CA TYR A 183 18.99 3.06 -3.32
C TYR A 183 19.20 2.46 -4.71
N THR A 184 18.24 2.67 -5.60
CA THR A 184 18.37 2.36 -7.02
C THR A 184 19.10 3.54 -7.69
N GLN A 185 20.30 3.41 -8.25
CA GLN A 185 21.18 2.24 -8.23
C GLN A 185 22.65 2.67 -8.22
N LEU A 186 23.57 1.70 -8.11
CA LEU A 186 25.01 1.97 -8.04
C LEU A 186 25.54 2.58 -9.35
N THR A 187 25.25 1.99 -10.50
CA THR A 187 25.75 2.45 -11.81
C THR A 187 24.61 2.57 -12.79
N ASN A 188 24.71 3.45 -13.78
CA ASN A 188 23.81 3.36 -14.94
C ASN A 188 23.92 1.95 -15.56
N ILE A 189 22.79 1.39 -15.98
CA ILE A 189 22.70 0.10 -16.67
C ILE A 189 21.95 0.31 -17.98
N GLU A 190 22.68 0.26 -19.09
CA GLU A 190 22.14 0.41 -20.45
C GLU A 190 21.20 1.61 -20.59
N GLN A 191 19.91 1.43 -20.84
CA GLN A 191 18.92 2.50 -20.93
C GLN A 191 18.58 3.19 -19.60
N GLU A 192 18.88 2.59 -18.46
CA GLU A 192 18.57 3.12 -17.15
C GLU A 192 19.73 3.99 -16.63
N GLN A 193 19.53 5.30 -16.59
CA GLN A 193 20.56 6.33 -16.43
C GLN A 193 20.50 7.04 -15.05
N ASN A 194 20.02 6.34 -14.03
CA ASN A 194 19.79 6.83 -12.67
C ASN A 194 20.84 6.38 -11.63
N GLY A 195 21.94 5.78 -12.07
CA GLY A 195 23.00 5.35 -11.16
C GLY A 195 23.73 6.51 -10.49
N VAL A 196 24.35 6.28 -9.32
CA VAL A 196 25.27 7.26 -8.69
C VAL A 196 26.62 7.35 -9.42
N PHE A 197 26.98 6.30 -10.16
CA PHE A 197 28.06 6.29 -11.13
C PHE A 197 27.54 6.11 -12.56
N THR A 198 28.34 6.48 -13.55
CA THR A 198 28.10 6.10 -14.94
C THR A 198 28.27 4.59 -15.15
N TYR A 199 27.94 4.10 -16.34
CA TYR A 199 28.20 2.71 -16.72
C TYR A 199 29.67 2.32 -16.57
N ASP A 200 30.60 3.24 -16.84
CA ASP A 200 32.05 3.00 -16.70
C ASP A 200 32.59 3.31 -15.30
N ARG A 201 31.72 3.45 -14.31
CA ARG A 201 32.04 3.70 -12.89
C ARG A 201 32.68 5.08 -12.64
N GLU A 202 32.44 6.05 -13.52
CA GLU A 202 32.80 7.44 -13.27
C GLU A 202 31.78 8.08 -12.31
N PRO A 203 32.23 8.80 -11.27
CA PRO A 203 31.33 9.41 -10.29
C PRO A 203 30.48 10.51 -10.92
N LYS A 204 29.15 10.45 -10.75
CA LYS A 204 28.23 11.52 -11.19
C LYS A 204 28.03 12.58 -10.10
N PHE A 205 28.24 12.21 -8.85
CA PHE A 205 27.98 13.01 -7.66
C PHE A 205 29.15 12.96 -6.68
N ASP A 206 29.13 13.87 -5.71
CA ASP A 206 30.07 13.93 -4.60
C ASP A 206 29.74 12.83 -3.58
N ALA A 207 30.60 11.81 -3.54
CA ALA A 207 30.43 10.65 -2.66
C ALA A 207 30.44 11.02 -1.17
N GLU A 208 31.17 12.06 -0.75
CA GLU A 208 31.21 12.49 0.64
C GLU A 208 29.86 13.08 1.07
N LYS A 209 29.20 13.82 0.18
CA LYS A 209 27.84 14.34 0.43
C LYS A 209 26.80 13.21 0.52
N LEU A 210 26.82 12.27 -0.43
CA LEU A 210 25.90 11.12 -0.40
C LEU A 210 26.10 10.28 0.86
N HIS A 211 27.36 10.08 1.26
CA HIS A 211 27.69 9.36 2.49
C HIS A 211 27.21 10.11 3.73
N ALA A 212 27.45 11.43 3.82
CA ALA A 212 26.99 12.24 4.94
C ALA A 212 25.46 12.16 5.14
N ILE A 213 24.70 12.20 4.04
CA ILE A 213 23.24 12.06 4.07
C ILE A 213 22.81 10.66 4.54
N GLN A 214 23.43 9.60 4.01
CA GLN A 214 23.03 8.22 4.33
C GLN A 214 23.47 7.73 5.71
N THR A 215 24.48 8.37 6.31
CA THR A 215 25.03 7.99 7.62
C THR A 215 24.51 8.82 8.79
N GLN A 216 23.49 9.64 8.55
CA GLN A 216 22.73 10.23 9.64
C GLN A 216 22.11 9.12 10.50
N THR A 217 22.05 9.32 11.82
CA THR A 217 21.51 8.31 12.73
C THR A 217 20.02 8.07 12.47
N ALA A 218 19.66 6.84 12.09
CA ALA A 218 18.26 6.50 11.85
C ALA A 218 17.43 6.55 13.14
N ALA A 219 16.14 6.85 13.02
CA ALA A 219 15.18 6.76 14.12
C ALA A 219 15.08 5.32 14.64
N PHE A 220 15.13 4.34 13.75
CA PHE A 220 15.12 2.91 14.09
C PHE A 220 16.28 2.50 15.01
N GLU A 221 17.46 3.12 14.90
CA GLU A 221 18.59 2.84 15.79
C GLU A 221 18.35 3.30 17.24
N LYS A 222 17.46 4.27 17.45
CA LYS A 222 17.17 4.86 18.76
C LYS A 222 15.96 4.22 19.42
N ASP A 223 14.91 4.02 18.64
CA ASP A 223 13.62 3.49 19.10
C ASP A 223 13.06 2.54 18.04
N PRO A 224 13.64 1.33 17.92
CA PRO A 224 13.24 0.39 16.89
C PRO A 224 11.84 -0.10 17.16
N VAL A 225 10.92 0.17 16.24
CA VAL A 225 9.55 -0.36 16.30
C VAL A 225 9.56 -1.77 15.70
N LEU A 226 10.26 -2.70 16.37
CA LEU A 226 10.23 -4.14 16.04
C LEU A 226 8.88 -4.77 16.38
N VAL A 227 8.13 -4.09 17.25
CA VAL A 227 6.74 -4.34 17.56
C VAL A 227 6.11 -2.96 17.53
N VAL A 228 5.40 -2.59 16.46
CA VAL A 228 4.36 -1.57 16.64
C VAL A 228 3.48 -2.16 17.74
N GLU A 229 3.42 -1.50 18.90
CA GLU A 229 2.59 -1.92 20.02
C GLU A 229 1.29 -2.43 19.43
N LYS A 230 0.81 -3.60 19.89
CA LYS A 230 -0.53 -4.06 19.49
C LYS A 230 -1.41 -2.83 19.63
N PRO A 231 -2.00 -2.29 18.53
CA PRO A 231 -2.87 -1.15 18.69
C PRO A 231 -3.81 -1.54 19.82
N GLU A 232 -3.88 -0.70 20.86
CA GLU A 232 -4.78 -0.96 21.99
C GLU A 232 -6.06 -1.49 21.39
N SER A 233 -6.52 -2.67 21.83
CA SER A 233 -7.53 -3.41 21.08
C SER A 233 -8.74 -2.53 20.87
N VAL A 234 -8.84 -1.95 19.68
CA VAL A 234 -9.83 -0.92 19.43
C VAL A 234 -11.17 -1.62 19.35
N GLU A 235 -12.09 -1.25 20.24
CA GLU A 235 -13.44 -1.79 20.15
C GLU A 235 -14.19 -1.05 19.05
N TRP A 236 -14.29 -1.70 17.89
CA TRP A 236 -14.97 -1.12 16.73
C TRP A 236 -16.49 -1.23 16.83
N LYS A 237 -17.14 -0.08 16.91
CA LYS A 237 -18.56 0.06 16.63
C LYS A 237 -18.76 0.32 15.14
N VAL A 238 -19.46 -0.60 14.48
CA VAL A 238 -19.89 -0.42 13.09
C VAL A 238 -21.10 0.51 13.07
N VAL A 239 -20.97 1.66 12.41
CA VAL A 239 -22.08 2.61 12.23
C VAL A 239 -22.67 2.55 10.83
N VAL A 240 -21.88 2.12 9.85
CA VAL A 240 -22.33 1.78 8.49
C VAL A 240 -21.66 0.46 8.10
N GLU A 241 -22.47 -0.59 7.93
CA GLU A 241 -21.98 -1.94 7.58
C GLU A 241 -21.83 -2.06 6.05
N PRO A 242 -20.63 -2.38 5.53
CA PRO A 242 -20.44 -2.75 4.13
C PRO A 242 -20.82 -4.22 3.88
N ALA A 243 -20.85 -4.63 2.62
CA ALA A 243 -20.99 -6.04 2.28
C ALA A 243 -19.77 -6.84 2.79
N HIS A 244 -20.03 -8.09 3.19
CA HIS A 244 -19.01 -8.96 3.76
C HIS A 244 -19.36 -10.43 3.52
N ASP A 245 -18.43 -11.35 3.75
CA ASP A 245 -18.60 -12.78 3.43
C ASP A 245 -19.81 -13.45 4.13
N GLN A 246 -20.33 -12.87 5.22
CA GLN A 246 -21.48 -13.39 5.95
C GLN A 246 -22.85 -12.85 5.48
N GLY A 247 -22.90 -11.96 4.48
CA GLY A 247 -24.16 -11.38 4.01
C GLY A 247 -24.03 -9.99 3.39
N PRO A 248 -25.11 -9.49 2.77
CA PRO A 248 -25.15 -8.12 2.28
C PRO A 248 -24.99 -7.15 3.45
N GLY A 249 -24.33 -6.02 3.19
CA GLY A 249 -24.16 -4.95 4.16
C GLY A 249 -25.44 -4.18 4.39
N THR A 250 -25.32 -2.88 4.64
CA THR A 250 -26.48 -2.03 4.86
C THR A 250 -27.17 -1.59 3.57
N GLU A 251 -28.45 -1.25 3.70
CA GLU A 251 -29.24 -0.70 2.61
C GLU A 251 -28.89 0.77 2.36
N TRP A 252 -28.80 1.13 1.08
CA TRP A 252 -28.53 2.47 0.60
C TRP A 252 -29.66 2.97 -0.29
N ARG A 253 -29.92 4.28 -0.24
CA ARG A 253 -30.62 4.98 -1.31
C ARG A 253 -29.60 5.39 -2.36
N TYR A 254 -29.95 5.24 -3.63
CA TYR A 254 -29.04 5.58 -4.72
C TYR A 254 -29.73 6.16 -5.96
N THR A 255 -28.97 6.96 -6.70
CA THR A 255 -29.31 7.45 -8.04
C THR A 255 -28.08 7.37 -8.95
N THR A 256 -28.32 7.23 -10.25
CA THR A 256 -27.29 7.34 -11.30
C THR A 256 -27.48 8.60 -12.14
N ASP A 257 -28.50 9.38 -11.82
CA ASP A 257 -28.75 10.70 -12.38
C ASP A 257 -28.20 11.76 -11.42
N ASN A 258 -27.51 12.76 -11.96
CA ASN A 258 -26.91 13.85 -11.19
C ASN A 258 -27.95 14.51 -10.27
N PRO A 259 -27.79 14.44 -8.94
CA PRO A 259 -28.74 15.00 -8.01
C PRO A 259 -28.62 16.52 -7.90
N ALA A 260 -29.60 17.15 -7.25
CA ALA A 260 -29.53 18.59 -6.95
C ALA A 260 -28.42 18.91 -5.95
N GLU A 261 -27.93 20.15 -5.95
CA GLU A 261 -26.94 20.63 -4.99
C GLU A 261 -27.36 20.38 -3.54
N GLY A 262 -26.41 20.01 -2.68
CA GLY A 262 -26.67 19.71 -1.27
C GLY A 262 -27.20 18.30 -1.00
N TRP A 263 -27.14 17.39 -1.97
CA TRP A 263 -27.53 15.98 -1.83
C TRP A 263 -26.78 15.26 -0.70
N GLU A 264 -25.57 15.71 -0.39
CA GLU A 264 -24.71 15.20 0.67
C GLU A 264 -25.18 15.60 2.09
N ARG A 265 -26.07 16.60 2.19
CA ARG A 265 -26.44 17.22 3.47
C ARG A 265 -27.61 16.53 4.16
N PRO A 266 -27.72 16.62 5.50
CA PRO A 266 -28.90 16.18 6.21
C PRO A 266 -30.17 16.88 5.72
N GLY A 267 -31.27 16.13 5.63
CA GLY A 267 -32.59 16.67 5.25
C GLY A 267 -32.83 16.85 3.73
N PHE A 268 -31.90 16.43 2.87
CA PHE A 268 -32.15 16.35 1.43
C PHE A 268 -33.28 15.34 1.11
N ASP A 269 -34.18 15.69 0.18
CA ASP A 269 -35.31 14.83 -0.20
C ASP A 269 -34.89 13.83 -1.28
N ASP A 270 -34.58 12.61 -0.84
CA ASP A 270 -34.14 11.49 -1.66
C ASP A 270 -35.22 10.41 -1.84
N LYS A 271 -36.48 10.72 -1.58
CA LYS A 271 -37.59 9.73 -1.64
C LYS A 271 -37.78 9.10 -3.02
N GLN A 272 -37.30 9.75 -4.07
CA GLN A 272 -37.36 9.23 -5.43
C GLN A 272 -36.16 8.34 -5.80
N TRP A 273 -35.12 8.30 -4.95
CA TRP A 273 -33.96 7.47 -5.19
C TRP A 273 -34.33 5.99 -5.04
N LYS A 274 -33.63 5.15 -5.80
CA LYS A 274 -33.78 3.70 -5.71
C LYS A 274 -33.19 3.24 -4.39
N THR A 275 -33.57 2.05 -3.94
CA THR A 275 -33.08 1.47 -2.68
C THR A 275 -32.55 0.07 -2.96
N SER A 276 -31.33 -0.24 -2.48
CA SER A 276 -30.71 -1.55 -2.65
C SER A 276 -29.60 -1.80 -1.61
N GLN A 277 -29.09 -3.03 -1.57
CA GLN A 277 -28.06 -3.45 -0.61
C GLN A 277 -26.64 -3.03 -1.01
N ALA A 278 -25.78 -2.83 -0.02
CA ALA A 278 -24.34 -2.56 -0.16
C ALA A 278 -23.62 -3.52 -1.13
N GLY A 279 -22.57 -3.01 -1.79
CA GLY A 279 -21.86 -3.68 -2.87
C GLY A 279 -22.46 -3.40 -4.25
N PHE A 280 -22.17 -2.22 -4.79
CA PHE A 280 -22.66 -1.74 -6.08
C PHE A 280 -21.60 -1.90 -7.16
N GLY A 281 -21.89 -2.54 -8.29
CA GLY A 281 -20.93 -2.65 -9.39
C GLY A 281 -21.39 -3.50 -10.56
N ASP A 282 -20.45 -3.84 -11.43
CA ASP A 282 -20.71 -4.73 -12.57
C ASP A 282 -20.48 -6.22 -12.21
N ARG A 283 -20.90 -7.12 -13.11
CA ARG A 283 -20.88 -8.58 -12.94
C ARG A 283 -19.48 -9.10 -12.60
N GLY A 284 -19.45 -10.16 -11.79
CA GLY A 284 -18.22 -10.91 -11.49
C GLY A 284 -17.43 -10.42 -10.28
N LYS A 285 -17.89 -9.35 -9.61
CA LYS A 285 -17.29 -8.86 -8.36
C LYS A 285 -17.64 -9.75 -7.17
N LYS A 286 -16.66 -10.01 -6.31
CA LYS A 286 -16.88 -10.64 -5.00
C LYS A 286 -17.74 -9.68 -4.17
N LEU A 287 -18.77 -10.20 -3.46
CA LEU A 287 -19.71 -9.41 -2.64
C LEU A 287 -20.60 -8.42 -3.42
N LEU A 288 -20.83 -8.63 -4.71
CA LEU A 288 -21.81 -7.86 -5.48
C LEU A 288 -23.24 -8.16 -5.03
N SER A 289 -23.95 -7.14 -4.55
CA SER A 289 -25.39 -7.24 -4.22
C SER A 289 -26.26 -6.42 -5.17
N THR A 290 -25.74 -5.29 -5.67
CA THR A 290 -26.49 -4.34 -6.52
C THR A 290 -25.75 -4.07 -7.81
N ARG A 291 -26.46 -4.17 -8.95
CA ARG A 291 -25.87 -3.81 -10.24
C ARG A 291 -25.80 -2.30 -10.41
N TRP A 292 -24.62 -1.81 -10.78
CA TRP A 292 -24.36 -0.44 -11.24
C TRP A 292 -23.44 -0.51 -12.48
N ASP A 293 -23.90 0.07 -13.59
CA ASP A 293 -23.25 0.02 -14.91
C ASP A 293 -23.32 1.38 -15.67
N THR A 294 -23.33 2.49 -14.93
CA THR A 294 -23.33 3.87 -15.46
C THR A 294 -22.05 4.62 -15.07
N GLU A 295 -21.78 5.77 -15.69
CA GLU A 295 -20.60 6.61 -15.34
C GLU A 295 -20.64 7.06 -13.88
N ASP A 296 -21.80 7.49 -13.38
CA ASP A 296 -21.91 7.98 -12.01
C ASP A 296 -22.89 7.18 -11.16
N ILE A 297 -22.60 7.13 -9.86
CA ILE A 297 -23.53 6.73 -8.82
C ILE A 297 -23.39 7.63 -7.60
N TRP A 298 -24.54 8.04 -7.06
CA TRP A 298 -24.66 8.72 -5.78
C TRP A 298 -25.38 7.81 -4.81
N LEU A 299 -24.77 7.55 -3.66
CA LEU A 299 -25.34 6.78 -2.57
C LEU A 299 -25.59 7.71 -1.38
N ARG A 300 -26.67 7.47 -0.64
CA ARG A 300 -26.85 8.09 0.67
C ARG A 300 -27.68 7.23 1.59
N ARG A 301 -27.47 7.42 2.88
CA ARG A 301 -28.34 6.86 3.91
C ARG A 301 -28.21 7.60 5.23
N GLU A 302 -29.19 7.38 6.07
CA GLU A 302 -29.12 7.78 7.48
C GLU A 302 -28.60 6.62 8.34
N PHE A 303 -27.88 6.98 9.39
CA PHE A 303 -27.36 6.06 10.41
C PHE A 303 -27.40 6.71 11.79
N GLU A 304 -27.49 5.88 12.83
CA GLU A 304 -27.66 6.34 14.21
C GLU A 304 -26.35 6.26 14.99
N VAL A 305 -25.99 7.35 15.67
CA VAL A 305 -24.84 7.42 16.56
C VAL A 305 -25.31 7.80 17.96
N GLN A 306 -25.25 6.85 18.88
CA GLN A 306 -25.64 7.08 20.29
C GLN A 306 -24.59 7.86 21.07
N ASP A 307 -23.33 7.69 20.70
CA ASP A 307 -22.20 8.30 21.41
C ASP A 307 -21.15 8.65 20.36
N VAL A 308 -20.87 9.95 20.29
CA VAL A 308 -19.98 10.55 19.28
C VAL A 308 -18.53 10.56 19.71
N SER A 309 -18.21 10.10 20.93
CA SER A 309 -16.84 9.95 21.38
C SER A 309 -16.18 8.76 20.68
N PHE A 310 -15.04 9.00 20.05
CA PHE A 310 -14.19 7.98 19.47
C PHE A 310 -12.74 8.45 19.55
N GLU A 311 -11.82 7.51 19.68
CA GLU A 311 -10.39 7.76 19.59
C GLU A 311 -9.88 7.56 18.18
N ARG A 312 -10.52 6.65 17.43
CA ARG A 312 -10.20 6.32 16.04
C ARG A 312 -11.46 6.22 15.19
N ALA A 313 -11.35 6.52 13.90
CA ALA A 313 -12.40 6.25 12.92
C ALA A 313 -11.79 5.65 11.64
N ALA A 314 -12.45 4.65 11.08
CA ALA A 314 -12.05 3.99 9.84
C ALA A 314 -13.18 3.99 8.82
N ALA A 315 -12.82 4.17 7.55
CA ALA A 315 -13.67 3.89 6.42
C ALA A 315 -13.14 2.64 5.70
N LEU A 316 -13.98 1.61 5.54
CA LEU A 316 -13.68 0.44 4.73
C LEU A 316 -14.26 0.64 3.33
N ILE A 317 -13.41 0.80 2.33
CA ILE A 317 -13.85 1.23 1.00
C ILE A 317 -13.27 0.31 -0.09
N PHE A 318 -14.16 -0.20 -0.94
CA PHE A 318 -13.79 -0.70 -2.28
C PHE A 318 -14.41 0.30 -3.25
N TYR A 319 -13.61 1.01 -4.01
CA TYR A 319 -14.04 2.13 -4.85
C TYR A 319 -13.42 2.08 -6.24
N ASP A 320 -13.96 2.93 -7.10
CA ASP A 320 -13.44 3.19 -8.43
C ASP A 320 -13.15 4.68 -8.65
N ASN A 321 -12.22 4.93 -9.58
CA ASN A 321 -11.80 6.24 -10.09
C ASN A 321 -12.02 7.43 -9.13
N LYS A 322 -12.91 8.37 -9.46
CA LYS A 322 -13.14 9.52 -8.59
C LYS A 322 -14.24 9.21 -7.59
N THR A 323 -13.88 8.97 -6.34
CA THR A 323 -14.82 8.71 -5.25
C THR A 323 -14.67 9.72 -4.11
N GLU A 324 -15.80 10.24 -3.64
CA GLU A 324 -15.93 11.21 -2.55
C GLU A 324 -16.91 10.67 -1.49
N VAL A 325 -16.54 10.75 -0.21
CA VAL A 325 -17.37 10.31 0.92
C VAL A 325 -17.60 11.47 1.88
N TYR A 326 -18.86 11.71 2.22
CA TYR A 326 -19.32 12.80 3.07
C TYR A 326 -20.05 12.28 4.31
N VAL A 327 -19.89 12.97 5.42
CA VAL A 327 -20.72 12.78 6.62
C VAL A 327 -21.33 14.12 7.01
N ASN A 328 -22.66 14.16 7.14
CA ASN A 328 -23.46 15.36 7.41
C ASN A 328 -23.14 16.53 6.46
N GLY A 329 -22.79 16.21 5.21
CA GLY A 329 -22.43 17.15 4.16
C GLY A 329 -21.00 17.68 4.19
N GLU A 330 -20.18 17.19 5.12
CA GLU A 330 -18.77 17.51 5.21
C GLU A 330 -17.94 16.37 4.60
N LEU A 331 -16.99 16.69 3.73
CA LEU A 331 -16.11 15.70 3.09
C LEU A 331 -15.22 15.03 4.15
N ILE A 332 -15.18 13.70 4.18
CA ILE A 332 -14.33 12.93 5.11
C ILE A 332 -13.25 12.10 4.41
N TRP A 333 -13.42 11.82 3.13
CA TRP A 333 -12.48 11.04 2.34
C TRP A 333 -12.70 11.29 0.84
N GLU A 334 -11.62 11.37 0.06
CA GLU A 334 -11.67 11.43 -1.40
C GLU A 334 -10.45 10.75 -2.04
N LYS A 335 -10.64 10.16 -3.21
CA LYS A 335 -9.58 9.65 -4.08
C LYS A 335 -9.96 9.81 -5.55
N GLY A 336 -8.95 9.97 -6.41
CA GLY A 336 -9.06 9.97 -7.88
C GLY A 336 -8.32 8.79 -8.51
N SER A 337 -8.43 7.59 -7.89
CA SER A 337 -7.76 6.34 -8.31
C SER A 337 -8.71 5.17 -8.09
N TRP A 338 -8.29 3.92 -8.24
CA TRP A 338 -9.13 2.75 -7.95
C TRP A 338 -8.39 1.76 -7.05
N ASN A 339 -9.14 0.88 -6.41
CA ASN A 339 -8.59 -0.31 -5.76
C ASN A 339 -9.27 -1.58 -6.28
N ASN A 340 -8.69 -2.74 -5.99
CA ASN A 340 -9.17 -4.04 -6.47
C ASN A 340 -9.78 -4.92 -5.36
N ALA A 341 -9.78 -4.42 -4.13
CA ALA A 341 -10.31 -5.08 -2.95
C ALA A 341 -10.74 -4.02 -1.93
N TYR A 342 -11.40 -4.47 -0.86
CA TYR A 342 -11.68 -3.59 0.27
C TYR A 342 -10.38 -3.17 0.98
N GLU A 343 -10.21 -1.87 1.15
CA GLU A 343 -9.10 -1.26 1.90
C GLU A 343 -9.65 -0.41 3.05
N VAL A 344 -8.89 -0.33 4.14
CA VAL A 344 -9.25 0.48 5.29
C VAL A 344 -8.48 1.79 5.25
N PHE A 345 -9.19 2.89 5.43
CA PHE A 345 -8.66 4.25 5.46
C PHE A 345 -8.90 4.88 6.84
N ASP A 346 -7.87 5.49 7.43
CA ASP A 346 -8.04 6.31 8.63
C ASP A 346 -8.79 7.61 8.25
N VAL A 347 -9.93 7.85 8.88
CA VAL A 347 -10.74 9.06 8.73
C VAL A 347 -10.94 9.77 10.07
N THR A 348 -10.09 9.48 11.07
CA THR A 348 -10.19 9.96 12.45
C THR A 348 -10.24 11.48 12.51
N GLU A 349 -9.19 12.16 12.04
CA GLU A 349 -9.15 13.63 12.06
C GLU A 349 -10.22 14.23 11.16
N ALA A 350 -10.46 13.61 10.01
CA ALA A 350 -11.46 14.08 9.08
C ALA A 350 -12.88 13.99 9.64
N LEU A 351 -13.19 13.04 10.53
CA LEU A 351 -14.52 12.82 11.11
C LEU A 351 -14.75 13.57 12.43
N LYS A 352 -13.67 13.98 13.12
CA LYS A 352 -13.75 14.70 14.41
C LYS A 352 -14.64 15.94 14.29
N GLY A 353 -15.63 16.02 15.20
CA GLY A 353 -16.57 17.14 15.27
C GLY A 353 -17.67 17.15 14.20
N LYS A 354 -17.73 16.17 13.29
CA LYS A 354 -18.75 16.09 12.22
C LYS A 354 -19.94 15.20 12.56
N LEU A 355 -19.80 14.32 13.56
CA LEU A 355 -20.90 13.50 14.06
C LEU A 355 -21.71 14.25 15.11
N LYS A 356 -23.02 13.96 15.15
CA LYS A 356 -23.93 14.38 16.22
C LYS A 356 -24.61 13.17 16.85
N GLU A 357 -25.03 13.30 18.10
CA GLU A 357 -25.87 12.27 18.71
C GLU A 357 -27.21 12.16 17.97
N GLY A 358 -27.65 10.92 17.71
CA GLY A 358 -28.83 10.59 16.92
C GLY A 358 -28.55 10.39 15.44
N THR A 359 -29.47 10.86 14.60
CA THR A 359 -29.45 10.61 13.15
C THR A 359 -28.38 11.41 12.42
N ASN A 360 -27.46 10.72 11.76
CA ASN A 360 -26.44 11.29 10.89
C ASN A 360 -26.69 10.84 9.44
N THR A 361 -26.13 11.56 8.47
CA THR A 361 -26.19 11.21 7.06
C THR A 361 -24.79 10.86 6.56
N ILE A 362 -24.64 9.74 5.86
CA ILE A 362 -23.47 9.43 5.03
C ILE A 362 -23.87 9.50 3.57
N ALA A 363 -23.02 10.07 2.73
CA ALA A 363 -23.24 10.22 1.31
C ALA A 363 -21.96 9.89 0.53
N VAL A 364 -22.09 9.27 -0.63
CA VAL A 364 -20.96 8.82 -1.47
C VAL A 364 -21.27 9.19 -2.91
N HIS A 365 -20.29 9.75 -3.61
CA HIS A 365 -20.31 9.88 -5.06
C HIS A 365 -19.14 9.09 -5.62
N THR A 366 -19.38 8.28 -6.65
CA THR A 366 -18.34 7.63 -7.43
C THR A 366 -18.59 7.92 -8.90
N HIS A 367 -17.56 8.43 -9.57
CA HIS A 367 -17.47 8.55 -11.01
C HIS A 367 -16.56 7.48 -11.57
N GLN A 368 -16.99 6.85 -12.65
CA GLN A 368 -16.34 5.78 -13.37
C GLN A 368 -15.99 6.21 -14.79
N ASP A 369 -14.71 6.09 -15.15
CA ASP A 369 -14.22 6.33 -16.50
C ASP A 369 -14.12 5.01 -17.30
N GLU A 370 -13.33 4.05 -16.80
CA GLU A 370 -13.04 2.77 -17.47
C GLU A 370 -12.82 1.61 -16.48
N GLY A 371 -13.19 0.38 -16.87
CA GLY A 371 -12.79 -0.85 -16.17
C GLY A 371 -13.63 -1.21 -14.94
N GLY A 372 -13.03 -1.98 -14.01
CA GLY A 372 -13.46 -2.24 -12.64
C GLY A 372 -14.95 -2.26 -12.31
N GLN A 373 -15.50 -1.08 -12.07
CA GLN A 373 -16.82 -0.69 -11.61
C GLN A 373 -17.26 -1.41 -10.34
N TYR A 374 -16.84 -0.87 -9.20
CA TYR A 374 -17.36 -1.27 -7.89
C TYR A 374 -17.28 -0.13 -6.86
N ILE A 375 -18.32 0.02 -6.05
CA ILE A 375 -18.33 0.90 -4.88
C ILE A 375 -19.06 0.23 -3.70
N ASP A 376 -18.39 0.23 -2.55
CA ASP A 376 -18.98 -0.07 -1.26
C ASP A 376 -18.23 0.65 -0.13
N VAL A 377 -18.97 1.07 0.90
CA VAL A 377 -18.43 1.89 1.99
C VAL A 377 -18.97 1.41 3.34
N GLY A 378 -18.06 1.13 4.26
CA GLY A 378 -18.31 0.94 5.68
C GLY A 378 -17.70 2.05 6.52
N LEU A 379 -18.30 2.36 7.67
CA LEU A 379 -17.81 3.36 8.61
C LEU A 379 -17.80 2.79 10.03
N PHE A 380 -16.66 2.95 10.70
CA PHE A 380 -16.34 2.32 11.98
C PHE A 380 -15.83 3.38 12.96
N LEU A 381 -16.30 3.34 14.21
CA LEU A 381 -15.85 4.19 15.31
C LEU A 381 -15.16 3.32 16.35
N GLY A 382 -13.95 3.69 16.72
CA GLY A 382 -13.07 2.95 17.59
C GLY A 382 -12.83 3.64 18.93
N ARG A 383 -12.76 2.86 19.99
CA ARG A 383 -12.43 3.28 21.36
C ARG A 383 -11.39 2.39 21.99
#